data_AF-A0A257KKA6-F1
#
_entry.id   AF-A0A257KKA6-F1
#
_cell.length_a   1.000
_cell.length_b   1.000
_cell.length_c   1.000
_cell.angle_alpha   90.00
_cell.angle_beta   90.00
_cell.angle_gamma   90.00
#
_symmetry.space_group_name_H-M   'P 1'
#
loop_
_entity.id
_entity.type
_entity.pdbx_description
1 polymer ?
#
loop_
_entity_poly.entity_id
_entity_poly.type
_entity_poly.pdbx_seq_one_letter_code
_entity_poly.pdbx_strand_id
1 'polypeptide(L)' 'MKGLSVAGTAAMFLVGGGILGHGIAPLHHAVEGWVAGAGPVLGTLLPLLADGLVGLLAGALVLAVVTGVQRLRKPRSA' A
#
# COMPACT_ATOMS: atom_id res chain seq x y z
N MET A 1 -10.28 21.36 5.50
CA MET A 1 -10.85 20.13 4.91
C MET A 1 -9.82 19.27 4.16
N LYS A 2 -8.97 19.84 3.30
CA LYS A 2 -7.99 19.09 2.49
C LYS A 2 -7.05 18.16 3.29
N GLY A 3 -6.56 18.61 4.45
CA GLY A 3 -5.67 17.80 5.28
C GLY A 3 -6.30 16.49 5.77
N LEU A 4 -7.58 16.53 6.13
CA LEU A 4 -8.29 15.33 6.60
C LEU A 4 -8.51 14.32 5.46
N SER A 5 -8.78 14.80 4.24
CA SER A 5 -8.89 13.93 3.06
C SER A 5 -7.58 13.24 2.73
N VAL A 6 -6.45 13.95 2.77
CA VAL A 6 -5.12 13.37 2.51
C VAL A 6 -4.76 12.36 3.59
N ALA A 7 -4.99 12.69 4.87
CA ALA A 7 -4.77 11.76 5.98
C ALA A 7 -5.65 10.50 5.84
N GLY A 8 -6.92 10.66 5.45
CA GLY A 8 -7.81 9.55 5.17
C GLY A 8 -7.31 8.65 4.04
N THR A 9 -6.85 9.22 2.92
CA THR A 9 -6.27 8.46 1.81
C THR A 9 -5.01 7.71 2.23
N ALA A 10 -4.11 8.36 2.98
CA ALA A 10 -2.91 7.73 3.50
C ALA A 10 -3.25 6.55 4.43
N ALA A 11 -4.25 6.73 5.31
CA ALA A 11 -4.73 5.66 6.21
C ALA A 11 -5.29 4.46 5.43
N MET A 12 -6.04 4.69 4.35
CA MET A 12 -6.57 3.59 3.53
C MET A 12 -5.45 2.75 2.88
N PHE A 13 -4.39 3.39 2.38
CA PHE A 13 -3.24 2.67 1.82
C PHE A 13 -2.45 1.91 2.89
N LEU A 14 -2.23 2.53 4.06
CA LEU A 14 -1.55 1.89 5.18
C LEU A 14 -2.32 0.64 5.66
N VAL A 15 -3.63 0.72 5.83
CA VAL A 15 -4.46 -0.42 6.24
C VAL A 15 -4.45 -1.53 5.18
N GLY A 16 -4.64 -1.19 3.91
CA GLY A 16 -4.62 -2.18 2.82
C GLY A 16 -3.23 -2.83 2.64
N GLY A 17 -2.18 -2.04 2.79
CA GLY A 17 -0.80 -2.51 2.72
C GLY A 17 -0.42 -3.43 3.86
N GLY A 18 -0.87 -3.15 5.09
CA GLY A 18 -0.69 -4.05 6.23
C GLY A 18 -1.36 -5.41 6.01
N ILE A 19 -2.56 -5.45 5.43
CA ILE A 19 -3.24 -6.70 5.07
C ILE A 19 -2.39 -7.51 4.07
N LEU A 20 -1.84 -6.86 3.05
CA LEU A 20 -0.99 -7.51 2.04
C LEU A 20 0.36 -7.95 2.61
N GLY A 21 1.01 -7.11 3.41
CA GLY A 21 2.31 -7.38 4.03
C GLY A 21 2.28 -8.57 4.98
N HIS A 22 1.20 -8.71 5.76
CA HIS A 22 1.01 -9.87 6.65
C HIS A 22 0.59 -11.14 5.89
N GLY A 23 -0.14 -11.00 4.79
CA GLY A 23 -0.58 -12.14 3.97
C GLY A 23 0.53 -12.75 3.09
N ILE A 24 1.64 -12.03 2.89
CA ILE A 24 2.73 -12.42 1.97
C ILE A 24 4.03 -12.52 2.76
N ALA A 25 4.41 -13.75 3.15
CA ALA A 25 5.60 -14.01 3.97
C ALA A 25 6.92 -13.36 3.44
N PRO A 26 7.21 -13.32 2.13
CA PRO A 26 8.39 -12.60 1.63
C PRO A 26 8.40 -11.09 1.93
N LEU A 27 7.23 -10.42 1.93
CA LEU A 27 7.15 -9.00 2.28
C LEU A 27 7.43 -8.78 3.75
N HIS A 28 6.92 -9.67 4.61
CA HIS A 28 7.17 -9.62 6.04
C HIS A 28 8.67 -9.73 6.37
N HIS A 29 9.36 -10.71 5.79
CA HIS A 29 10.81 -10.88 6.00
C HIS A 29 11.67 -9.73 5.45
N ALA A 30 11.25 -9.10 4.34
CA ALA A 30 11.93 -7.92 3.81
C ALA A 30 11.86 -6.74 4.80
N VAL A 31 10.72 -6.56 5.48
CA VAL A 31 10.53 -5.53 6.50
C VAL A 31 11.28 -5.89 7.79
N GLU A 32 11.21 -7.15 8.25
CA GLU A 32 11.95 -7.62 9.42
C GLU A 32 13.46 -7.40 9.29
N GLY A 33 14.03 -7.62 8.10
CA GLY A 33 15.45 -7.36 7.82
C GLY A 33 15.86 -5.90 7.98
N TRP A 34 14.93 -4.95 7.77
CA TRP A 34 15.18 -3.52 7.97
C TRP A 34 14.95 -3.10 9.42
N VAL A 35 14.06 -3.78 10.13
CA VAL A 35 13.73 -3.52 11.54
C VAL A 35 14.80 -4.07 12.49
N ALA A 36 15.48 -5.17 12.15
CA ALA A 36 16.45 -5.82 13.01
C ALA A 36 17.65 -4.94 13.45
N GLY A 37 17.97 -3.89 12.70
CA GLY A 37 19.00 -2.89 13.05
C GLY A 37 18.44 -1.54 13.53
N ALA A 38 17.11 -1.40 13.62
CA ALA A 38 16.44 -0.15 13.90
C ALA A 38 16.23 0.03 15.42
N GLY A 39 16.60 1.19 15.96
CA GLY A 39 16.30 1.55 17.35
C GLY A 39 14.78 1.56 17.63
N PRO A 40 14.36 1.62 18.91
CA PRO A 40 12.97 1.39 19.32
C PRO A 40 11.93 2.29 18.63
N VAL A 41 12.31 3.53 18.28
CA VAL A 41 11.43 4.45 17.53
C VAL A 41 11.30 4.02 16.07
N LEU A 42 12.41 3.69 15.41
CA LEU A 42 12.41 3.28 14.01
C LEU A 42 11.76 1.89 13.82
N GLY A 43 11.90 0.99 14.78
CA GLY A 43 11.27 -0.33 14.74
C GLY A 43 9.73 -0.29 14.71
N THR A 44 9.10 0.81 15.16
CA THR A 44 7.64 0.99 15.07
C THR A 44 7.22 1.76 13.82
N LEU A 45 8.04 2.70 13.35
CA LEU A 45 7.74 3.52 12.17
C LEU A 45 8.04 2.82 10.84
N LEU A 46 9.10 2.00 10.77
CA LEU A 46 9.49 1.29 9.55
C LEU A 46 8.39 0.36 9.04
N PRO A 47 7.78 -0.51 9.87
CA PRO A 47 6.68 -1.36 9.43
C PRO A 47 5.50 -0.54 8.90
N LEU A 48 5.14 0.54 9.60
CA LEU A 48 4.04 1.42 9.22
C LEU A 48 4.25 2.08 7.86
N LEU A 49 5.48 2.56 7.60
CA LEU A 49 5.87 3.15 6.33
C LEU A 49 5.93 2.10 5.22
N ALA A 50 6.45 0.91 5.52
CA ALA A 50 6.53 -0.19 4.57
C ALA A 50 5.12 -0.65 4.14
N ASP A 51 4.21 -0.83 5.09
CA ASP A 51 2.81 -1.14 4.83
C ASP A 51 2.17 -0.06 3.94
N GLY A 52 2.32 1.21 4.29
CA GLY A 52 1.84 2.32 3.45
C GLY A 52 2.39 2.28 2.02
N LEU A 53 3.67 1.96 1.85
CA LEU A 53 4.31 1.85 0.55
C LEU A 53 3.77 0.67 -0.26
N VAL A 54 3.64 -0.51 0.37
CA VAL A 54 3.07 -1.72 -0.24
C VAL A 54 1.64 -1.46 -0.69
N GLY A 55 0.81 -0.86 0.17
CA GLY A 55 -0.58 -0.53 -0.15
C GLY A 55 -0.68 0.46 -1.31
N LEU A 56 0.18 1.49 -1.35
CA LEU A 56 0.23 2.45 -2.44
C LEU A 56 0.61 1.78 -3.77
N LEU A 57 1.65 0.95 -3.78
CA LEU A 57 2.10 0.22 -4.97
C LEU A 57 1.04 -0.75 -5.47
N ALA A 58 0.41 -1.50 -4.57
CA ALA A 58 -0.68 -2.40 -4.91
C ALA A 58 -1.88 -1.65 -5.50
N GLY A 59 -2.29 -0.53 -4.89
CA GLY A 59 -3.37 0.31 -5.39
C GLY A 59 -3.05 0.90 -6.77
N ALA A 60 -1.83 1.38 -6.99
CA ALA A 60 -1.38 1.88 -8.29
C ALA A 60 -1.39 0.78 -9.36
N LEU A 61 -0.95 -0.43 -9.02
CA LEU A 61 -0.95 -1.57 -9.92
C LEU A 61 -2.38 -1.97 -10.30
N VAL A 62 -3.28 -2.10 -9.32
CA VAL A 62 -4.70 -2.41 -9.55
C VAL A 62 -5.33 -1.34 -10.45
N LEU A 63 -5.08 -0.06 -10.17
CA LEU A 63 -5.60 1.04 -10.98
C LEU A 63 -5.09 0.95 -12.43
N ALA A 64 -3.81 0.68 -12.63
CA ALA A 64 -3.22 0.52 -13.96
C ALA A 64 -3.86 -0.64 -14.74
N VAL A 65 -4.03 -1.80 -14.10
CA VAL A 65 -4.68 -2.98 -14.69
C VAL A 65 -6.14 -2.69 -15.03
N VAL A 66 -6.92 -2.16 -14.08
CA VAL A 66 -8.34 -1.85 -14.28
C VAL A 66 -8.52 -0.83 -15.39
N THR A 67 -7.70 0.23 -15.39
CA THR A 67 -7.73 1.27 -16.45
C THR A 67 -7.34 0.69 -17.80
N GLY A 68 -6.32 -0.17 -17.86
CA GLY A 68 -5.92 -0.88 -19.07
C GLY A 68 -7.04 -1.75 -19.62
N VAL A 69 -7.68 -2.56 -18.77
CA VAL A 69 -8.83 -3.40 -19.13
C VAL A 69 -10.02 -2.55 -19.58
N GLN A 70 -10.34 -1.46 -18.87
CA GLN A 70 -11.43 -0.55 -19.26
C GLN A 70 -11.20 0.09 -20.63
N ARG A 71 -9.95 0.41 -20.99
CA ARG A 71 -9.62 0.91 -22.33
C ARG A 71 -9.81 -0.14 -23.42
N LEU A 72 -9.56 -1.41 -23.12
CA LEU A 72 -9.73 -2.53 -24.05
C LEU A 72 -11.19 -2.97 -24.19
N ARG A 73 -12.00 -2.79 -23.14
CA ARG A 73 -13.44 -3.05 -23.20
C ARG A 73 -14.11 -1.90 -23.96
N LYS A 74 -14.78 -2.19 -25.07
CA LYS A 74 -15.60 -1.21 -25.82
C LYS A 74 -16.46 -0.39 -24.84
N PRO A 75 -16.54 0.95 -24.99
CA PRO A 75 -17.46 1.74 -24.18
C PRO A 75 -18.85 1.12 -24.38
N ARG A 76 -19.47 0.68 -23.28
CA ARG A 76 -20.86 0.29 -23.32
C ARG A 76 -21.60 1.58 -23.64
N SER A 77 -22.02 1.72 -24.90
CA SER A 77 -22.91 2.79 -25.33
C SER A 77 -24.09 2.76 -24.37
N ALA A 78 -24.20 3.78 -23.53
CA ALA A 78 -25.47 4.13 -22.91
C ALA A 78 -26.38 4.68 -24.00
#